data_AF-A0A954PSI1-F1
#
_entry.id   AF-A0A954PSI1-F1
#
_cell.length_a   1.000
_cell.length_b   1.000
_cell.length_c   1.000
_cell.angle_alpha   90.00
_cell.angle_beta   90.00
_cell.angle_gamma   90.00
#
_symmetry.space_group_name_H-M   'P 1'
#
loop_
_entity.id
_entity.type
_entity.pdbx_description
1 polymer ?
#
loop_
_entity_poly.entity_id
_entity_poly.type
_entity_poly.pdbx_seq_one_letter_code
_entity_poly.pdbx_strand_id
1 'polypeptide(L)' 'MHKRPDVPAYLRHSSGQARVILNGKAFYLGKHGSKVSRQRYDALIAEWLSSKRSKTFGLEAA' A
#
# COMPACT_ATOMS: atom_id res chain seq x y z
N MET A 1 4.01 20.13 -14.19
CA MET A 1 3.59 19.68 -12.86
C MET A 1 4.21 18.32 -12.57
N HIS A 2 5.38 18.28 -11.95
CA HIS A 2 5.94 17.02 -11.45
C HIS A 2 5.12 16.65 -10.22
N LYS A 3 4.15 15.75 -10.36
CA LYS A 3 3.53 15.13 -9.19
C LYS A 3 4.70 14.58 -8.37
N ARG A 4 4.92 15.15 -7.18
CA ARG A 4 5.77 14.51 -6.18
C ARG A 4 5.32 13.05 -6.14
N PRO A 5 6.22 12.07 -6.14
CA PRO A 5 5.80 10.69 -6.14
C PRO A 5 4.95 10.46 -4.89
N ASP A 6 3.64 10.42 -5.10
CA ASP A 6 2.65 10.42 -4.04
C ASP A 6 2.85 9.10 -3.32
N VAL A 7 3.34 9.16 -2.08
CA VAL A 7 3.45 7.97 -1.26
C VAL A 7 2.02 7.43 -1.15
N PRO A 8 1.77 6.18 -1.57
CA PRO A 8 0.42 5.64 -1.63
C PRO A 8 -0.31 5.81 -0.31
N ALA A 9 -1.48 6.45 -0.33
CA ALA A 9 -2.19 6.80 0.90
C ALA A 9 -2.66 5.56 1.68
N TYR A 10 -2.60 5.65 3.00
CA TYR A 10 -3.23 4.70 3.91
C TYR A 10 -4.75 4.95 3.95
N LEU A 11 -5.53 4.07 3.32
CA LEU A 11 -6.96 4.24 3.13
C LEU A 11 -7.76 3.32 4.07
N ARG A 12 -8.97 3.76 4.41
CA ARG A 12 -9.96 2.93 5.12
C ARG A 12 -10.96 2.37 4.12
N HIS A 13 -11.20 1.06 4.18
CA HIS A 13 -12.28 0.39 3.46
C HIS A 13 -13.60 0.48 4.24
N SER A 14 -14.73 0.34 3.56
CA SER A 14 -16.07 0.34 4.18
C SER A 14 -16.24 -0.77 5.23
N SER A 15 -15.53 -1.89 5.06
CA SER A 15 -15.50 -3.00 6.04
C SER A 15 -14.72 -2.68 7.33
N GLY A 16 -14.17 -1.47 7.48
CA GLY A 16 -13.35 -1.08 8.63
C GLY A 16 -11.89 -1.57 8.56
N GLN A 17 -11.50 -2.19 7.45
CA GLN A 17 -10.13 -2.62 7.20
C GLN A 17 -9.30 -1.50 6.57
N ALA A 18 -8.02 -1.43 6.90
CA ALA A 18 -7.04 -0.61 6.22
C ALA A 18 -6.64 -1.24 4.89
N ARG A 19 -6.48 -0.40 3.88
CA ARG A 19 -5.96 -0.79 2.59
C ARG A 19 -5.03 0.27 2.01
N VAL A 20 -4.15 -0.14 1.12
CA VAL A 20 -3.37 0.76 0.25
C VAL A 20 -3.48 0.28 -1.19
N ILE A 21 -3.47 1.22 -2.14
CA ILE A 21 -3.56 0.89 -3.56
C ILE A 21 -2.18 1.08 -4.18
N LEU A 22 -1.57 -0.02 -4.61
CA LEU A 22 -0.26 -0.03 -5.28
C LEU A 22 -0.45 -0.60 -6.69
N ASN A 23 0.00 0.13 -7.72
CA ASN A 23 -0.14 -0.29 -9.12
C ASN A 23 -1.57 -0.71 -9.53
N GLY A 24 -2.60 -0.09 -8.94
CA GLY A 24 -4.01 -0.42 -9.19
C GLY A 24 -4.54 -1.63 -8.41
N LYS A 25 -3.72 -2.30 -7.59
CA LYS A 25 -4.12 -3.42 -6.74
C LYS A 25 -4.30 -2.95 -5.29
N ALA A 26 -5.39 -3.38 -4.67
CA ALA A 26 -5.68 -3.08 -3.27
C ALA A 26 -5.04 -4.13 -2.34
N PHE A 27 -4.22 -3.68 -1.40
CA PHE A 27 -3.60 -4.52 -0.37
C PHE A 27 -4.28 -4.26 0.98
N TYR A 28 -4.85 -5.29 1.59
CA TYR A 28 -5.51 -5.18 2.89
C TYR A 28 -4.51 -5.42 4.03
N LEU A 29 -4.49 -4.50 4.99
CA LEU A 29 -3.51 -4.46 6.07
C LEU A 29 -4.10 -4.92 7.41
N GLY A 30 -5.38 -5.30 7.43
CA GLY A 30 -6.15 -5.65 8.62
C GLY A 30 -6.97 -4.48 9.14
N LYS A 31 -7.34 -4.46 10.43
CA LYS A 31 -8.21 -3.43 11.01
C LYS A 31 -7.58 -2.04 10.94
N HIS A 32 -8.33 -1.05 10.47
CA HIS A 32 -7.85 0.33 10.32
C HIS A 32 -7.52 0.98 11.67
N GLY A 33 -6.41 1.71 11.72
CA GLY A 33 -5.91 2.38 12.93
C GLY A 33 -5.14 1.48 13.90
N SER A 34 -5.20 0.14 13.74
CA SER A 34 -4.46 -0.80 14.57
C SER A 34 -2.96 -0.70 14.33
N LYS A 35 -2.15 -0.92 15.38
CA LYS A 35 -0.68 -0.93 15.31
C LYS A 35 -0.18 -1.91 14.24
N VAL A 36 -0.80 -3.09 14.16
CA VAL A 36 -0.51 -4.11 13.14
C VAL A 36 -0.71 -3.58 11.72
N SER A 37 -1.82 -2.90 11.45
CA SER A 37 -2.10 -2.37 10.11
C SER A 37 -1.13 -1.27 9.69
N ARG A 38 -0.65 -0.47 10.66
CA ARG A 38 0.37 0.57 10.42
C ARG A 38 1.74 -0.05 10.16
N GLN A 39 2.12 -1.08 10.91
CA GLN A 39 3.36 -1.82 10.64
C GLN A 39 3.33 -2.49 9.26
N ARG A 40 2.21 -3.11 8.89
CA ARG A 40 2.06 -3.70 7.54
C ARG A 40 2.09 -2.63 6.45
N TYR A 41 1.47 -1.47 6.67
CA TYR A 41 1.58 -0.34 5.75
C TYR A 41 3.04 0.05 5.54
N ASP A 42 3.77 0.29 6.64
CA ASP A 42 5.15 0.76 6.59
C ASP A 42 6.07 -0.24 5.88
N ALA A 43 5.97 -1.53 6.24
CA ALA A 43 6.73 -2.60 5.59
C ALA A 43 6.43 -2.69 4.08
N LEU A 44 5.15 -2.63 3.70
CA LEU A 44 4.74 -2.73 2.29
C LEU A 44 5.19 -1.51 1.48
N ILE A 45 5.11 -0.31 2.05
CA ILE A 45 5.59 0.92 1.42
C ILE A 45 7.12 0.90 1.29
N ALA A 46 7.84 0.44 2.32
CA ALA A 46 9.31 0.32 2.28
C ALA A 46 9.76 -0.66 1.18
N GLU A 47 9.07 -1.79 1.02
CA GLU A 47 9.36 -2.77 -0.02
C GLU A 47 9.07 -2.21 -1.42
N TRP A 48 7.95 -1.49 -1.58
CA TRP A 48 7.59 -0.83 -2.83
C TRP A 48 8.56 0.30 -3.22
N LEU A 49 9.00 1.09 -2.25
CA LEU A 49 9.99 2.15 -2.43
C LEU A 49 11.36 1.58 -2.81
N SER A 50 11.77 0.49 -2.15
CA SER A 50 13.01 -0.24 -2.46
C SER A 50 12.98 -0.81 -3.88
N SER A 51 11.81 -1.24 -4.35
CA SER A 51 11.57 -1.67 -5.73
C SER A 51 11.56 -0.52 -6.76
N LYS A 52 12.01 0.70 -6.39
CA LYS A 52 11.95 1.93 -7.21
C LYS A 52 10.56 2.19 -7.80
N ARG A 53 9.49 1.84 -7.08
CA ARG A 53 8.10 1.95 -7.56
C ARG A 53 7.84 1.10 -8.80
N SER A 54 8.45 -0.10 -8.85
CA SER A 54 8.31 -1.00 -9.99
C SER A 54 6.83 -1.21 -10.31
N LYS A 55 6.50 -1.11 -11.60
CA LYS A 55 5.15 -1.37 -12.11
C LYS A 55 4.72 -2.82 -11.87
N THR A 56 5.69 -3.72 -11.66
CA THR A 56 5.46 -5.16 -11.40
C THR A 56 5.22 -5.49 -9.92
N PHE A 57 5.37 -4.53 -9.01
CA PHE A 57 5.23 -4.79 -7.57
C PHE A 57 3.81 -5.28 -7.25
N GLY A 58 3.72 -6.51 -6.73
CA GLY A 58 2.46 -7.17 -6.37
C GLY A 58 1.64 -7.73 -7.54
N LEU A 59 2.16 -7.66 -8.77
CA LEU A 59 1.72 -8.46 -9.92
C LEU A 59 2.48 -9.78 -9.90
N GLU A 60 2.18 -10.64 -8.94
CA GLU A 60 2.50 -12.05 -9.14
C GLU A 60 1.53 -12.60 -10.18
N ALA A 61 2.10 -13.12 -11.26
CA ALA A 61 1.38 -13.78 -12.34
C ALA A 61 0.65 -15.00 -11.77
N ALA A 62 -0.68 -14.98 -11.86
CA ALA A 62 -1.50 -16.17 -11.75
C ALA A 62 -1.39 -16.99 -13.03
#